data_AF-A0A0G1XB14-F1
#
_entry.id   AF-A0A0G1XB14-F1
#
_cell.length_a   1.000
_cell.length_b   1.000
_cell.length_c   1.000
_cell.angle_alpha   90.00
_cell.angle_beta   90.00
_cell.angle_gamma   90.00
#
_symmetry.space_group_name_H-M   'P 1'
#
loop_
_entity.id
_entity.type
_entity.pdbx_description
1 polymer ?
#
loop_
_entity_poly.entity_id
_entity_poly.type
_entity_poly.pdbx_seq_one_letter_code
_entity_poly.pdbx_strand_id
1 'polypeptide(L)'
;MKKAFAAVWEGDVEVVSCSVGGTKDQPFNDETPRGAKHRAFEALKASGADLGVGLEGGIDARPEGYFVTGWCAIADTAGKITYGRSFGVPIPAYVVDRMKKEGKELGDIVDELLDKKNTKQAEGFFGFATKNMVTREKGYIDMVVAALAPRVFPEFYKE
;
A
#
# COMPACT_ATOMS: atom_id res chain seq x y z
N MET A 1 4.59 1.01 -10.04
CA MET A 1 4.98 -0.34 -10.51
C MET A 1 6.22 -0.31 -11.38
N LYS A 2 6.16 0.21 -12.62
CA LYS A 2 7.33 0.26 -13.54
C LYS A 2 8.60 0.84 -12.89
N LYS A 3 8.50 1.99 -12.23
CA LYS A 3 9.63 2.61 -11.49
C LYS A 3 10.26 1.69 -10.42
N ALA A 4 9.43 0.90 -9.72
CA ALA A 4 9.91 0.00 -8.66
C ALA A 4 10.60 -1.23 -9.25
N PHE A 5 10.02 -1.86 -10.27
CA PHE A 5 10.66 -2.98 -10.96
C PHE A 5 11.96 -2.55 -11.64
N ALA A 6 11.95 -1.43 -12.38
CA ALA A 6 13.17 -0.91 -13.03
C ALA A 6 14.31 -0.58 -12.06
N ALA A 7 14.03 -0.42 -10.76
CA ALA A 7 15.06 -0.13 -9.76
C ALA A 7 15.86 -1.36 -9.31
N VAL A 8 15.26 -2.56 -9.35
CA VAL A 8 15.86 -3.77 -8.72
C VAL A 8 15.65 -5.07 -9.49
N TRP A 9 14.76 -5.10 -10.49
CA TRP A 9 14.45 -6.30 -11.27
C TRP A 9 15.34 -6.37 -12.51
N GLU A 10 15.94 -7.53 -12.74
CA GLU A 10 16.71 -7.78 -13.96
C GLU A 10 15.77 -8.29 -15.07
N GLY A 11 15.73 -7.55 -16.18
CA GLY A 11 14.93 -7.89 -17.36
C GLY A 11 13.72 -6.98 -17.58
N ASP A 12 13.08 -7.18 -18.73
CA ASP A 12 11.92 -6.38 -19.14
C ASP A 12 10.66 -6.80 -18.38
N VAL A 13 9.83 -5.80 -18.05
CA VAL A 13 8.56 -6.01 -17.33
C VAL A 13 7.42 -5.32 -18.07
N GLU A 14 6.44 -6.10 -18.47
CA GLU A 14 5.14 -5.60 -18.90
C GLU A 14 4.24 -5.41 -17.67
N VAL A 15 3.58 -4.25 -17.57
CA VAL A 15 2.67 -3.94 -16.47
C VAL A 15 1.27 -3.74 -17.01
N VAL A 16 0.37 -4.65 -16.63
CA VAL A 16 -1.06 -4.56 -16.90
C VAL A 16 -1.79 -4.14 -15.62
N SER A 17 -2.74 -3.22 -15.74
CA SER A 17 -3.56 -2.77 -14.61
C SER A 17 -4.85 -3.58 -14.55
N CYS A 18 -5.19 -4.08 -13.36
CA CYS A 18 -6.43 -4.82 -13.11
C CYS A 18 -7.26 -4.10 -12.05
N SER A 19 -8.57 -4.03 -12.27
CA SER A 19 -9.52 -3.57 -11.24
C SER A 19 -10.04 -4.79 -10.48
N VAL A 20 -9.80 -4.83 -9.17
CA VAL A 20 -10.20 -5.94 -8.29
C VAL A 20 -10.88 -5.38 -7.04
N GLY A 21 -12.02 -5.98 -6.67
CA GLY A 21 -12.79 -5.63 -5.48
C GLY A 21 -12.47 -6.53 -4.28
N GLY A 22 -13.25 -6.39 -3.20
CA GLY A 22 -13.22 -7.31 -2.06
C GLY A 22 -12.28 -6.93 -0.91
N THR A 23 -11.80 -5.68 -0.85
CA THR A 23 -11.14 -5.14 0.34
C THR A 23 -12.01 -4.07 1.02
N LYS A 24 -11.68 -3.75 2.27
CA LYS A 24 -12.37 -2.71 3.03
C LYS A 24 -11.91 -1.33 2.55
N ASP A 25 -12.79 -0.36 2.59
CA ASP A 25 -12.48 1.03 2.24
C ASP A 25 -11.38 1.63 3.12
N GLN A 26 -11.35 1.27 4.40
CA GLN A 26 -10.33 1.70 5.35
C GLN A 26 -9.89 0.56 6.29
N PRO A 27 -8.90 -0.26 5.90
CA PRO A 27 -8.44 -1.38 6.71
C PRO A 27 -7.55 -0.91 7.87
N PHE A 28 -7.64 -1.62 9.00
CA PHE A 28 -6.78 -1.45 10.17
C PHE A 28 -5.89 -2.67 10.42
N ASN A 29 -4.64 -2.43 10.85
CA ASN A 29 -3.69 -3.46 11.28
C ASN A 29 -3.58 -4.60 10.24
N ASP A 30 -3.89 -5.84 10.65
CA ASP A 30 -3.79 -7.05 9.83
C ASP A 30 -4.75 -7.08 8.65
N GLU A 31 -5.76 -6.20 8.61
CA GLU A 31 -6.65 -6.08 7.45
C GLU A 31 -5.91 -5.54 6.23
N THR A 32 -4.90 -4.68 6.43
CA THR A 32 -4.15 -4.05 5.34
C THR A 32 -3.28 -5.07 4.58
N PRO A 33 -2.41 -5.88 5.22
CA PRO A 33 -1.66 -6.93 4.51
C PRO A 33 -2.58 -8.03 3.95
N ARG A 34 -3.71 -8.33 4.60
CA ARG A 34 -4.72 -9.25 4.04
C ARG A 34 -5.37 -8.71 2.77
N GLY A 35 -5.72 -7.42 2.75
CA GLY A 35 -6.23 -6.74 1.56
C GLY A 35 -5.21 -6.73 0.42
N ALA A 36 -3.94 -6.40 0.72
CA ALA A 36 -2.86 -6.45 -0.27
C ALA A 36 -2.69 -7.87 -0.85
N LYS A 37 -2.69 -8.91 0.00
CA LYS A 37 -2.65 -10.32 -0.41
C LYS A 37 -3.81 -10.68 -1.33
N HIS A 38 -5.03 -10.33 -0.94
CA HIS A 38 -6.24 -10.57 -1.73
C HIS A 38 -6.13 -9.93 -3.11
N ARG A 39 -5.76 -8.65 -3.18
CA ARG A 39 -5.57 -7.94 -4.45
C ARG A 39 -4.51 -8.57 -5.34
N ALA A 40 -3.40 -9.05 -4.75
CA ALA A 40 -2.32 -9.70 -5.49
C ALA A 40 -2.83 -10.97 -6.18
N PHE A 41 -3.59 -11.81 -5.47
CA PHE A 41 -4.17 -13.02 -6.04
C PHE A 41 -5.22 -12.75 -7.11
N GLU A 42 -6.15 -11.82 -6.84
CA GLU A 42 -7.18 -11.48 -7.82
C GLU A 42 -6.57 -10.86 -9.08
N ALA A 43 -5.53 -10.03 -8.94
CA ALA A 43 -4.80 -9.48 -10.08
C ALA A 43 -4.06 -10.57 -10.87
N LEU A 44 -3.41 -11.53 -10.20
CA LEU A 44 -2.76 -12.67 -10.84
C LEU A 44 -3.78 -13.48 -11.67
N LYS A 45 -4.91 -13.82 -11.06
CA LYS A 45 -5.99 -14.59 -11.69
C LYS A 45 -6.62 -13.86 -12.86
N ALA A 46 -6.87 -12.55 -12.73
CA ALA A 46 -7.53 -11.77 -13.76
C ALA A 46 -6.63 -11.45 -14.96
N SER A 47 -5.32 -11.31 -14.74
CA SER A 47 -4.36 -10.96 -15.80
C SER A 47 -3.76 -12.18 -16.51
N GLY A 48 -3.61 -13.31 -15.81
CA GLY A 48 -2.81 -14.43 -16.32
C GLY A 48 -1.31 -14.13 -16.41
N ALA A 49 -0.83 -13.08 -15.73
CA ALA A 49 0.58 -12.71 -15.69
C ALA A 49 1.41 -13.66 -14.83
N ASP A 50 2.74 -13.51 -14.86
CA ASP A 50 3.65 -14.29 -14.02
C ASP A 50 3.58 -13.88 -12.53
N LEU A 51 3.27 -12.61 -12.29
CA LEU A 51 3.19 -12.00 -10.96
C LEU A 51 1.91 -11.18 -10.81
N GLY A 52 1.23 -11.35 -9.67
CA GLY A 52 0.15 -10.48 -9.22
C GLY A 52 0.66 -9.56 -8.11
N VAL A 53 0.44 -8.25 -8.26
CA VAL A 53 0.87 -7.26 -7.27
C VAL A 53 -0.35 -6.55 -6.68
N GLY A 54 -0.52 -6.65 -5.36
CA GLY A 54 -1.58 -6.00 -4.62
C GLY A 54 -1.04 -4.92 -3.71
N LEU A 55 -1.62 -3.72 -3.78
CA LEU A 55 -1.26 -2.58 -2.94
C LEU A 55 -2.48 -2.20 -2.09
N GLU A 56 -2.30 -2.03 -0.79
CA GLU A 56 -3.39 -1.60 0.11
C GLU A 56 -2.87 -0.57 1.11
N GLY A 57 -3.56 0.57 1.20
CA GLY A 57 -3.32 1.57 2.24
C GLY A 57 -4.17 1.28 3.46
N GLY A 58 -3.68 1.59 4.66
CA GLY A 58 -4.43 1.35 5.89
C GLY A 58 -3.86 2.09 7.09
N ILE A 59 -4.44 1.84 8.25
CA ILE A 59 -4.03 2.43 9.53
C ILE A 59 -3.43 1.35 10.42
N ASP A 60 -2.19 1.55 10.84
CA ASP A 60 -1.51 0.77 11.87
C ASP A 60 -1.75 1.42 13.23
N ALA A 61 -2.52 0.76 14.09
CA ALA A 61 -2.83 1.17 15.44
C ALA A 61 -1.88 0.48 16.42
N ARG A 62 -1.10 1.29 17.14
CA ARG A 62 -0.03 0.85 18.05
C ARG A 62 -0.19 1.52 19.41
N PRO A 63 0.45 1.01 20.48
CA PRO A 63 0.48 1.68 21.77
C PRO A 63 0.95 3.14 21.68
N GLU A 64 1.86 3.44 20.76
CA GLU A 64 2.43 4.77 20.51
C GLU A 64 1.48 5.70 19.74
N GLY A 65 0.41 5.17 19.13
CA GLY A 65 -0.57 5.93 18.36
C GLY A 65 -0.97 5.28 17.05
N TYR A 66 -1.57 6.07 16.16
CA TYR A 66 -2.03 5.63 14.86
C TYR A 66 -1.10 6.12 13.76
N PHE A 67 -0.84 5.27 12.78
CA PHE A 67 0.00 5.60 11.64
C PHE A 67 -0.70 5.21 10.34
N VAL A 68 -0.74 6.10 9.36
CA VAL A 68 -1.11 5.68 8.00
C VAL A 68 0.09 4.96 7.39
N THR A 69 -0.16 3.81 6.77
CA THR A 69 0.86 2.98 6.12
C THR A 69 0.28 2.34 4.86
N GLY A 70 1.15 1.79 4.01
CA GLY A 70 0.78 0.94 2.89
C GLY A 70 1.44 -0.43 3.00
N TRP A 71 0.81 -1.42 2.39
CA TRP A 71 1.34 -2.76 2.19
C TRP A 71 1.32 -3.12 0.71
N CYS A 72 2.35 -3.83 0.29
CA CYS A 72 2.45 -4.52 -0.99
C CYS A 72 2.53 -6.02 -0.73
N ALA A 73 1.79 -6.80 -1.51
CA ALA A 73 1.96 -8.24 -1.63
C ALA A 73 2.23 -8.60 -3.10
N ILE A 74 3.16 -9.53 -3.33
CA ILE A 74 3.48 -10.05 -4.66
C ILE A 74 3.29 -11.56 -4.65
N ALA A 75 2.28 -12.04 -5.35
CA ALA A 75 1.98 -13.46 -5.54
C ALA A 75 2.52 -13.93 -6.91
N ASP A 76 3.00 -15.17 -6.98
CA ASP A 76 3.32 -15.83 -8.25
C ASP A 76 2.44 -17.06 -8.49
N THR A 77 2.58 -17.64 -9.68
CA THR A 77 1.84 -18.83 -10.11
C THR A 77 2.16 -20.09 -9.30
N ALA A 78 3.29 -20.13 -8.59
CA ALA A 78 3.66 -21.21 -7.67
C ALA A 78 3.04 -21.03 -6.26
N GLY A 79 2.35 -19.92 -6.00
CA GLY A 79 1.70 -19.63 -4.73
C GLY A 79 2.61 -18.97 -3.69
N LYS A 80 3.88 -18.66 -4.03
CA LYS A 80 4.76 -17.91 -3.13
C LYS A 80 4.28 -16.46 -3.06
N ILE A 81 4.29 -15.90 -1.84
CA ILE A 81 3.90 -14.52 -1.58
C ILE A 81 5.03 -13.82 -0.85
N THR A 82 5.41 -12.65 -1.35
CA THR A 82 6.36 -11.76 -0.68
C THR A 82 5.67 -10.45 -0.32
N TYR A 83 6.13 -9.82 0.75
CA TYR A 83 5.51 -8.62 1.29
C TYR A 83 6.51 -7.49 1.46
N GLY A 84 6.01 -6.28 1.27
CA GLY A 84 6.71 -5.05 1.61
C GLY A 84 5.75 -4.07 2.24
N ARG A 85 6.28 -3.17 3.06
CA ARG A 85 5.48 -2.20 3.82
C ARG A 85 6.12 -0.82 3.66
N SER A 86 5.30 0.22 3.53
CA SER A 86 5.81 1.59 3.57
C SER A 86 6.19 2.00 4.99
N PHE A 87 6.86 3.14 5.13
CA PHE A 87 6.93 3.83 6.42
C PHE A 87 5.52 4.23 6.90
N GLY A 88 5.43 4.55 8.19
CA GLY A 88 4.21 5.07 8.82
C GLY A 88 4.30 6.59 9.03
N VAL A 89 3.20 7.31 8.76
CA VAL A 89 3.07 8.73 9.13
C VAL A 89 2.04 8.86 10.24
N PRO A 90 2.36 9.51 11.38
CA PRO A 90 1.46 9.57 12.53
C PRO A 90 0.18 10.34 12.20
N ILE A 91 -0.95 9.80 12.66
CA ILE A 91 -2.28 10.40 12.54
C ILE A 91 -2.74 10.84 13.93
N PRO A 92 -3.26 12.07 14.09
CA PRO A 92 -3.86 12.49 15.35
C PRO A 92 -5.01 11.57 15.76
N ALA A 93 -5.07 11.17 17.04
CA ALA A 93 -6.10 10.25 17.54
C ALA A 93 -7.53 10.74 17.26
N TYR A 94 -7.78 12.06 17.37
CA TYR A 94 -9.10 12.63 17.10
C TYR A 94 -9.56 12.41 15.65
N VAL A 95 -8.64 12.35 14.69
CA VAL A 95 -8.96 12.06 13.28
C VAL A 95 -9.45 10.62 13.17
N VAL A 96 -8.75 9.68 13.79
CA VAL A 96 -9.15 8.25 13.78
C VAL A 96 -10.47 8.03 14.51
N ASP A 97 -10.71 8.72 15.63
CA ASP A 97 -11.99 8.67 16.34
C ASP A 97 -13.13 9.20 15.47
N ARG A 98 -12.86 10.26 14.71
CA ARG A 98 -13.81 10.84 13.77
C ARG A 98 -14.11 9.88 12.61
N MET A 99 -13.11 9.20 12.06
CA MET A 99 -13.29 8.14 11.04
C MET A 99 -14.23 7.06 11.53
N LYS A 100 -13.99 6.55 12.75
CA LYS A 100 -14.81 5.49 13.35
C LYS A 100 -16.24 5.94 13.60
N LYS A 101 -16.45 7.17 14.07
CA LYS A 101 -17.79 7.71 14.38
C LYS A 101 -18.60 8.06 13.12
N GLU A 102 -17.95 8.62 12.12
CA GLU A 102 -18.62 9.11 10.90
C GLU A 102 -18.66 8.07 9.77
N GLY A 103 -17.94 6.95 9.91
CA GLY A 103 -17.81 5.95 8.85
C GLY A 103 -17.07 6.47 7.61
N LYS A 104 -16.19 7.46 7.79
CA LYS A 104 -15.43 8.11 6.72
C LYS A 104 -14.01 7.57 6.61
N GLU A 105 -13.44 7.62 5.41
CA GLU A 105 -12.04 7.32 5.20
C GLU A 105 -11.14 8.49 5.67
N LEU A 106 -9.87 8.19 5.91
CA LEU A 106 -8.88 9.18 6.36
C LEU A 106 -8.86 10.40 5.43
N GLY A 107 -8.87 10.17 4.12
CA GLY A 107 -8.74 11.27 3.17
C GLY A 107 -9.96 12.19 3.10
N ASP A 108 -11.17 11.71 3.42
CA ASP A 108 -12.35 12.58 3.44
C ASP A 108 -12.26 13.56 4.61
N ILE A 109 -11.79 13.07 5.76
CA ILE A 109 -11.58 13.90 6.94
C ILE A 109 -10.43 14.90 6.71
N VAL A 110 -9.36 14.48 6.04
CA VAL A 110 -8.25 15.36 5.70
C VAL A 110 -8.68 16.46 4.74
N ASP A 111 -9.48 16.13 3.72
CA ASP A 111 -10.05 17.10 2.79
C ASP A 111 -10.86 18.18 3.53
N GLU A 112 -11.74 17.75 4.44
CA GLU A 112 -12.54 18.66 5.27
C GLU A 112 -11.67 19.53 6.21
N LEU A 113 -10.64 18.97 6.83
CA LEU A 113 -9.76 19.71 7.74
C LEU A 113 -8.92 20.77 7.01
N LEU A 114 -8.67 20.58 5.71
CA LEU A 114 -7.84 21.46 4.91
C LEU A 114 -8.62 22.43 4.04
N ASP A 115 -9.96 22.36 4.08
CA ASP A 115 -10.83 23.06 3.14
C ASP A 115 -10.37 22.86 1.68
N LYS A 116 -9.95 21.62 1.37
CA LYS A 116 -9.46 21.20 0.06
C LYS A 116 -10.31 20.04 -0.44
N LYS A 117 -10.37 19.89 -1.77
CA LYS A 117 -10.95 18.71 -2.42
C LYS A 117 -9.84 17.86 -3.03
N ASN A 118 -9.99 16.54 -2.93
CA ASN A 118 -9.17 15.54 -3.61
C ASN A 118 -7.71 15.44 -3.11
N THR A 119 -7.43 15.71 -1.84
CA THR A 119 -6.08 15.53 -1.27
C THR A 119 -5.65 14.05 -1.31
N LYS A 120 -6.63 13.12 -1.38
CA LYS A 120 -6.41 11.68 -1.64
C LYS A 120 -5.64 11.38 -2.93
N GLN A 121 -5.85 12.17 -3.99
CA GLN A 121 -5.32 11.90 -5.33
C GLN A 121 -4.02 12.67 -5.64
N ALA A 122 -3.79 13.80 -4.98
CA ALA A 122 -2.58 14.61 -5.21
C ALA A 122 -1.38 14.08 -4.40
N GLU A 123 -1.36 14.34 -3.10
CA GLU A 123 -0.18 14.10 -2.26
C GLU A 123 -0.42 12.99 -1.22
N GLY A 124 -1.69 12.69 -0.94
CA GLY A 124 -2.12 11.86 0.18
C GLY A 124 -1.79 12.50 1.54
N PHE A 125 -2.22 11.85 2.63
CA PHE A 125 -1.86 12.29 3.99
C PHE A 125 -0.33 12.35 4.21
N PHE A 126 0.41 11.51 3.48
CA PHE A 126 1.88 11.46 3.51
C PHE A 126 2.47 12.81 3.15
N GLY A 127 2.13 13.34 1.97
CA GLY A 127 2.68 14.63 1.52
C GLY A 127 2.15 15.79 2.34
N PHE A 128 0.85 15.77 2.68
CA PHE A 128 0.26 16.79 3.54
C PHE A 128 1.00 16.94 4.89
N ALA A 129 1.15 15.85 5.64
CA ALA A 129 1.73 15.88 6.98
C ALA A 129 3.24 16.14 6.98
N THR A 130 3.92 16.00 5.84
CA THR A 130 5.38 16.09 5.73
C THR A 130 5.87 17.21 4.82
N LYS A 131 4.99 18.14 4.40
CA LYS A 131 5.30 19.19 3.43
C LYS A 131 5.92 18.63 2.14
N ASN A 132 5.39 17.51 1.66
CA ASN A 132 5.84 16.78 0.47
C ASN A 132 7.28 16.24 0.49
N MET A 133 7.97 16.29 1.63
CA MET A 133 9.26 15.62 1.79
C MET A 133 9.12 14.10 1.69
N VAL A 134 7.92 13.60 2.01
CA VAL A 134 7.53 12.21 1.91
C VAL A 134 6.22 12.13 1.14
N THR A 135 6.23 11.53 -0.05
CA THR A 135 5.04 11.44 -0.91
C THR A 135 4.45 10.03 -0.93
N ARG A 136 3.16 9.94 -1.28
CA ARG A 136 2.50 8.65 -1.51
C ARG A 136 3.20 7.83 -2.59
N GLU A 137 3.60 8.46 -3.69
CA GLU A 137 4.32 7.78 -4.77
C GLU A 137 5.61 7.15 -4.27
N LYS A 138 6.44 7.90 -3.53
CA LYS A 138 7.71 7.39 -2.98
C LYS A 138 7.46 6.21 -2.04
N GLY A 139 6.54 6.36 -1.08
CA GLY A 139 6.20 5.27 -0.17
C GLY A 139 5.68 4.01 -0.88
N TYR A 140 4.95 4.17 -1.98
CA TYR A 140 4.45 3.06 -2.79
C TYR A 140 5.55 2.40 -3.63
N ILE A 141 6.52 3.17 -4.14
CA ILE A 141 7.71 2.61 -4.79
C ILE A 141 8.51 1.81 -3.77
N ASP A 142 8.80 2.40 -2.62
CA ASP A 142 9.61 1.79 -1.56
C ASP A 142 9.00 0.45 -1.08
N MET A 143 7.68 0.39 -0.85
CA MET A 143 7.04 -0.86 -0.41
C MET A 143 7.01 -1.94 -1.49
N VAL A 144 6.94 -1.58 -2.78
CA VAL A 144 7.06 -2.56 -3.87
C VAL A 144 8.49 -3.08 -3.97
N VAL A 145 9.49 -2.19 -3.90
CA VAL A 145 10.91 -2.59 -3.87
C VAL A 145 11.19 -3.50 -2.69
N ALA A 146 10.67 -3.19 -1.50
CA ALA A 146 10.78 -4.05 -0.33
C ALA A 146 10.15 -5.43 -0.56
N ALA A 147 8.97 -5.49 -1.20
CA ALA A 147 8.31 -6.76 -1.53
C ALA A 147 9.07 -7.59 -2.57
N LEU A 148 9.90 -6.96 -3.41
CA LEU A 148 10.74 -7.62 -4.40
C LEU A 148 12.02 -8.20 -3.80
N ALA A 149 12.48 -7.75 -2.63
CA ALA A 149 13.75 -8.20 -2.06
C ALA A 149 13.89 -9.74 -1.96
N PRO A 150 12.89 -10.51 -1.48
CA PRO A 150 12.99 -11.98 -1.43
C PRO A 150 12.83 -12.68 -2.80
N ARG A 151 12.56 -11.92 -3.87
CA ARG A 151 12.46 -12.41 -5.25
C ARG A 151 13.71 -12.08 -6.06
N VAL A 152 14.32 -10.93 -5.81
CA VAL A 152 15.59 -10.51 -6.42
C VAL A 152 16.78 -11.28 -5.84
N PHE A 153 16.74 -11.56 -4.53
CA PHE A 153 17.83 -12.21 -3.79
C PHE A 153 17.38 -13.53 -3.15
N PRO A 154 16.80 -14.49 -3.89
CA PRO A 154 16.19 -15.69 -3.32
C PRO A 154 17.17 -16.53 -2.46
N GLU A 155 18.46 -16.45 -2.74
CA GLU A 155 19.53 -17.11 -2.00
C GLU A 155 19.70 -16.62 -0.55
N PHE A 156 19.27 -15.38 -0.24
CA PHE A 156 19.32 -14.80 1.10
C PHE A 156 18.05 -15.05 1.93
N TYR A 157 16.96 -15.49 1.29
CA TYR A 157 15.64 -15.67 1.92
C TYR A 157 15.19 -17.15 1.87
N LYS A 158 16.12 -18.05 2.20
CA LYS A 158 15.82 -19.50 2.30
C LYS A 158 14.97 -19.77 3.54
N GLU A 159 14.01 -20.69 3.40
CA GLU A 159 13.26 -21.28 4.52
C GLU A 159 14.06 -22.37 5.24
#